data_AF-V4NIZ6-F1
#
_entry.id   AF-V4NIZ6-F1
#
_cell.length_a   1.000
_cell.length_b   1.000
_cell.length_c   1.000
_cell.angle_alpha   90.00
_cell.angle_beta   90.00
_cell.angle_gamma   90.00
#
_symmetry.space_group_name_H-M   'P 1'
#
loop_
_entity.id
_entity.type
_entity.pdbx_description
1 polymer ?
#
loop_
_entity_poly.entity_id
_entity_poly.type
_entity_poly.pdbx_seq_one_letter_code
_entity_poly.pdbx_strand_id
1 'polypeptide(L)'
;MRNSEGQETHVLLVALPFQDHLNPMLKFAKHLSRPNLRFTLATTEKTRDLLSTAATTADKEHHHSLVDLAFFSDGLPKDHTG
;
A
#
# COMPACT_ATOMS: atom_id res chain seq x y z
N MET A 1 -12.39 26.73 -20.64
CA MET A 1 -11.85 25.36 -20.58
C MET A 1 -10.81 25.35 -19.46
N ARG A 2 -11.02 24.63 -18.35
CA ARG A 2 -10.10 24.66 -17.20
C ARG A 2 -8.85 23.85 -17.57
N ASN A 3 -7.67 24.49 -17.55
CA ASN A 3 -6.38 23.77 -17.64
C ASN A 3 -6.31 22.78 -16.48
N SER A 4 -6.26 21.49 -16.79
CA SER A 4 -6.11 20.39 -15.82
C SER A 4 -4.63 20.10 -15.55
N GLU A 5 -3.80 21.13 -15.46
CA GLU A 5 -2.41 20.98 -15.06
C GLU A 5 -2.37 20.85 -13.53
N GLY A 6 -2.06 19.64 -13.04
CA GLY A 6 -1.61 19.44 -11.65
C GLY A 6 -2.62 18.90 -10.63
N GLN A 7 -3.78 18.36 -11.03
CA GLN A 7 -4.69 17.71 -10.07
C GLN A 7 -4.32 16.23 -9.90
N GLU A 8 -3.46 15.95 -8.92
CA GLU A 8 -3.15 14.59 -8.45
C GLU A 8 -4.31 14.06 -7.59
N THR A 9 -4.79 12.85 -7.88
CA THR A 9 -5.85 12.19 -7.12
C THR A 9 -5.24 11.13 -6.21
N HIS A 10 -5.46 11.27 -4.91
CA HIS A 10 -4.98 10.34 -3.90
C HIS A 10 -6.01 9.23 -3.65
N VAL A 11 -5.59 7.98 -3.79
CA VAL A 11 -6.44 6.81 -3.59
C VAL A 11 -5.92 6.00 -2.40
N LEU A 12 -6.75 5.87 -1.38
CA LEU A 12 -6.47 5.05 -0.21
C LEU A 12 -7.07 3.66 -0.41
N LEU A 13 -6.21 2.65 -0.49
CA LEU A 13 -6.59 1.24 -0.42
C LEU A 13 -6.52 0.80 1.04
N VAL A 14 -7.63 0.32 1.60
CA VAL A 14 -7.65 -0.21 2.97
C VAL A 14 -7.83 -1.71 2.92
N ALA A 15 -6.90 -2.46 3.50
CA ALA A 15 -6.95 -3.92 3.55
C ALA A 15 -6.64 -4.44 4.96
N LEU A 16 -7.36 -5.47 5.39
CA LEU A 16 -7.02 -6.22 6.60
C LEU A 16 -5.91 -7.24 6.29
N PRO A 17 -5.07 -7.56 7.29
CA PRO A 17 -3.90 -8.43 7.12
C PRO A 17 -4.24 -9.91 6.96
N PHE A 18 -5.53 -10.26 6.99
CA PHE A 18 -6.00 -11.64 6.97
C PHE A 18 -5.98 -12.14 5.51
N GLN A 19 -5.14 -13.15 5.24
CA GLN A 19 -5.28 -14.09 4.11
C GLN A 19 -5.05 -13.54 2.70
N ASP A 20 -3.79 -13.30 2.32
CA ASP A 20 -3.38 -13.11 0.91
C ASP A 20 -3.95 -11.89 0.16
N HIS A 21 -4.80 -11.06 0.78
CA HIS A 21 -5.50 -9.95 0.11
C HIS A 21 -4.61 -8.77 -0.30
N LEU A 22 -3.42 -8.66 0.29
CA LEU A 22 -2.48 -7.58 -0.05
C LEU A 22 -1.96 -7.70 -1.50
N ASN A 23 -1.70 -8.93 -1.97
CA ASN A 23 -1.23 -9.16 -3.33
C ASN A 23 -2.28 -8.77 -4.39
N PRO A 24 -3.55 -9.22 -4.29
CA PRO A 24 -4.64 -8.70 -5.10
C PRO A 24 -4.77 -7.18 -5.07
N MET A 25 -4.63 -6.55 -3.90
CA MET A 25 -4.72 -5.09 -3.77
C MET A 25 -3.58 -4.36 -4.48
N LEU A 26 -2.36 -4.87 -4.39
CA LEU A 26 -1.20 -4.33 -5.12
C LEU A 26 -1.36 -4.53 -6.64
N LYS A 27 -1.85 -5.71 -7.08
CA LYS A 27 -2.16 -5.96 -8.50
C LYS A 27 -3.25 -5.02 -9.00
N PHE A 28 -4.29 -4.80 -8.20
CA PHE A 28 -5.37 -3.87 -8.51
C PHE A 28 -4.85 -2.44 -8.68
N ALA A 29 -4.04 -1.94 -7.74
CA ALA A 29 -3.40 -0.63 -7.86
C ALA A 29 -2.53 -0.52 -9.12
N LYS A 30 -1.78 -1.57 -9.46
CA LYS A 30 -1.00 -1.63 -10.70
C LYS A 30 -1.85 -1.53 -11.96
N HIS A 31 -2.98 -2.23 -12.01
CA HIS A 31 -3.90 -2.17 -13.15
C HIS A 31 -4.62 -0.82 -13.28
N LEU A 32 -4.79 -0.09 -12.17
CA LEU A 32 -5.38 1.25 -12.17
C LEU A 32 -4.38 2.39 -12.28
N SER A 33 -3.08 2.09 -12.38
CA SER A 33 -2.03 3.10 -12.43
C SER A 33 -2.21 4.06 -13.60
N ARG A 34 -2.21 5.36 -13.29
CA ARG A 34 -2.27 6.46 -14.26
C ARG A 34 -1.39 7.60 -13.75
N PRO A 35 -0.86 8.47 -14.63
CA PRO A 35 0.09 9.53 -14.24
C PRO A 35 -0.40 10.50 -13.17
N ASN A 36 -1.72 10.64 -12.99
CA ASN A 36 -2.33 11.56 -12.02
C ASN A 36 -2.93 10.83 -10.79
N LEU A 37 -2.63 9.54 -10.59
CA LEU A 37 -3.11 8.76 -9.46
C LEU A 37 -1.96 8.36 -8.55
N ARG A 38 -2.12 8.66 -7.25
CA ARG A 38 -1.20 8.24 -6.21
C ARG A 38 -1.90 7.32 -5.23
N PHE A 39 -1.40 6.10 -5.13
CA PHE A 39 -2.00 5.07 -4.31
C PHE A 39 -1.27 4.96 -2.96
N THR A 40 -2.05 4.79 -1.89
CA THR A 40 -1.53 4.42 -0.56
C THR A 40 -2.28 3.19 -0.08
N LEU A 41 -1.54 2.13 0.26
CA LEU A 41 -2.09 0.95 0.92
C LEU A 41 -1.98 1.12 2.43
N ALA A 42 -3.13 1.26 3.08
CA ALA A 42 -3.28 1.24 4.52
C ALA A 42 -3.63 -0.18 5.00
N THR A 43 -2.79 -0.73 5.88
CA THR A 43 -3.02 -2.03 6.53
C THR A 43 -2.70 -1.96 8.02
N THR A 44 -2.94 -3.03 8.77
CA THR A 44 -2.66 -3.07 10.20
C THR A 44 -1.16 -3.18 10.48
N GLU A 45 -0.71 -2.66 11.63
CA GLU A 45 0.69 -2.73 12.08
C GLU A 45 1.27 -4.15 12.08
N LYS A 46 0.46 -5.19 12.33
CA LYS A 46 0.89 -6.60 12.30
C LYS A 46 1.50 -7.04 10.97
N THR A 47 1.18 -6.36 9.87
CA THR A 47 1.73 -6.68 8.53
C THR A 47 3.03 -5.95 8.22
N ARG A 48 3.44 -4.99 9.06
CA ARG A 48 4.63 -4.16 8.79
C ARG A 48 5.87 -5.02 8.56
N ASP A 49 6.07 -6.03 9.40
CA ASP A 49 7.26 -6.89 9.34
C ASP A 49 7.24 -7.80 8.10
N LEU A 50 6.08 -8.35 7.76
CA LEU A 50 5.87 -9.15 6.56
C LEU A 50 6.19 -8.35 5.29
N LEU A 51 5.74 -7.11 5.22
CA LEU A 51 5.89 -6.26 4.04
C LEU A 51 7.29 -5.65 3.92
N SER A 52 7.94 -5.37 5.05
CA SER A 52 9.34 -4.92 5.11
C SER A 52 10.30 -5.98 4.56
N THR A 53 10.03 -7.26 4.85
CA THR A 53 10.84 -8.39 4.37
C THR A 53 10.70 -8.60 2.86
N ALA A 54 9.50 -8.35 2.30
CA ALA A 54 9.27 -8.42 0.86
C ALA A 54 9.97 -7.27 0.10
N ALA A 55 9.96 -6.06 0.67
CA ALA A 55 10.60 -4.89 0.06
C ALA A 55 12.12 -5.03 -0.06
N THR A 56 12.79 -5.74 0.86
CA THR A 56 14.24 -6.00 0.77
C THR A 56 14.66 -6.94 -0.36
N THR A 57 13.71 -7.66 -0.99
CA THR A 57 13.97 -8.52 -2.15
C THR A 57 13.65 -7.84 -3.49
N ALA A 58 12.97 -6.69 -3.45
CA ALA A 58 12.72 -5.86 -4.62
C ALA A 58 13.87 -4.85 -4.75
N ASP A 59 14.79 -5.21 -5.64
CA ASP A 59 16.00 -4.53 -6.11
C ASP A 59 16.09 -3.00 -6.01
N LYS A 60 17.33 -2.52 -5.79
CA LYS A 60 17.78 -1.13 -5.63
C LYS A 60 17.78 -0.32 -6.93
N GLU A 61 16.82 -0.53 -7.80
CA GLU A 61 16.76 0.11 -9.11
C GLU A 61 15.55 1.05 -9.12
N HIS A 62 15.78 2.32 -8.74
CA HIS A 62 15.07 3.56 -9.06
C HIS A 62 13.60 3.54 -9.54
N HIS A 63 12.77 2.64 -9.02
CA HIS A 63 11.34 2.64 -9.28
C HIS A 63 10.66 3.44 -8.18
N HIS A 64 10.09 4.60 -8.54
CA HIS A 64 9.07 5.23 -7.72
C HIS A 64 8.07 4.16 -7.29
N SER A 65 8.00 3.89 -5.99
CA SER A 65 7.09 2.87 -5.46
C SER A 65 5.69 3.19 -5.93
N LEU A 66 5.11 2.27 -6.70
CA LEU A 66 3.78 2.41 -7.31
C LEU A 66 2.68 2.70 -6.27
N VAL A 67 2.93 2.32 -5.01
CA VAL A 67 2.01 2.43 -3.89
C VAL A 67 2.81 2.83 -2.64
N ASP A 68 2.38 3.87 -1.94
CA ASP A 68 2.86 4.23 -0.61
C ASP A 68 2.26 3.31 0.46
N LEU A 69 2.93 3.13 1.60
CA LEU A 69 2.45 2.26 2.69
C LEU A 69 2.09 3.08 3.93
N ALA A 70 0.90 2.84 4.46
CA ALA A 70 0.44 3.36 5.74
C ALA A 70 0.04 2.21 6.67
N PHE A 71 0.27 2.38 7.97
CA PHE A 71 -0.06 1.36 8.96
C PHE A 71 -0.93 1.95 10.07
N PHE A 72 -1.91 1.19 10.53
CA PHE A 72 -2.80 1.57 11.62
C PHE A 72 -2.96 0.44 12.64
N SER A 73 -3.33 0.79 13.87
CA SER A 73 -3.60 -0.22 14.92
C SER A 73 -4.87 -1.00 14.59
N ASP A 74 -4.86 -2.32 14.80
CA ASP A 74 -6.04 -3.17 14.72
C ASP A 74 -6.89 -3.15 16.01
N GLY A 75 -6.48 -2.35 17.00
CA GLY A 75 -7.13 -2.26 18.31
C GLY A 75 -6.87 -3.46 19.22
N LEU A 76 -6.08 -4.44 18.78
CA LEU A 76 -5.72 -5.59 19.61
C LEU A 76 -4.42 -5.30 20.38
N PRO A 77 -4.32 -5.76 21.65
CA PRO A 77 -3.06 -5.74 22.38
C PRO A 77 -1.95 -6.49 21.63
N LYS A 78 -0.70 -6.03 21.78
CA LYS A 78 0.46 -6.64 21.13
C LYS A 78 0.79 -8.06 21.67
N ASP A 79 0.26 -8.40 22.85
CA ASP A 79 0.71 -9.55 23.64
C ASP A 79 -0.26 -10.75 23.59
N HIS A 80 -0.77 -11.09 22.41
CA HIS A 80 -1.55 -12.31 22.22
C HIS A 80 -0.77 -13.27 21.33
N THR A 81 0.25 -13.90 21.90
CA THR A 81 0.91 -15.08 21.32
C THR A 81 -0.11 -16.22 21.31
N GLY A 82 -0.69 -16.47 20.15
CA GLY A 82 -1.47 -17.67 19.83
C GLY A 82 -0.81 -18.42 18.70
#